data_AF-A0A1U9VEH3-F1
#
_entry.id   AF-A0A1U9VEH3-F1
#
_cell.length_a   1.000
_cell.length_b   1.000
_cell.length_c   1.000
_cell.angle_alpha   90.00
_cell.angle_beta   90.00
_cell.angle_gamma   90.00
#
_symmetry.space_group_name_H-M   'P 1'
#
loop_
_entity.id
_entity.type
_entity.pdbx_description
1 polymer ?
#
loop_
_entity_poly.entity_id
_entity_poly.type
_entity_poly.pdbx_seq_one_letter_code
_entity_poly.pdbx_strand_id
1 'polypeptide(L)'
;MDLLNLEQYEQHFRGFGLRDCAVRSRDIYYFVLFQDWPDDKPRPFDEELETRLVPMFRAKDEKWSHSVLTGFGGLMACAARHPMSQCVTVDLSGQVYVIGSGVDEIEQKIPGGLGKGPSRGAVTRGPIRDFVCEAYHEE
;
A
#
# COMPACT_ATOMS: atom_id res chain seq x y z
N MET A 1 -8.50 -19.40 13.78
CA MET A 1 -7.74 -18.53 12.86
C MET A 1 -7.81 -19.26 11.54
N ASP A 2 -8.68 -18.82 10.63
CA ASP A 2 -8.75 -19.48 9.32
C ASP A 2 -7.53 -19.05 8.55
N LEU A 3 -6.65 -20.03 8.33
CA LEU A 3 -5.38 -19.84 7.65
C LEU A 3 -5.62 -19.59 6.16
N LEU A 4 -4.70 -18.89 5.51
CA LEU A 4 -4.65 -18.77 4.06
C LEU A 4 -4.67 -20.17 3.45
N ASN A 5 -5.70 -20.49 2.65
CA ASN A 5 -5.77 -21.78 1.96
C ASN A 5 -5.05 -21.71 0.60
N LEU A 6 -4.87 -22.87 -0.04
CA LEU A 6 -4.14 -22.95 -1.31
C LEU A 6 -4.83 -22.15 -2.42
N GLU A 7 -6.16 -22.21 -2.52
CA GLU A 7 -6.93 -21.47 -3.54
C GLU A 7 -6.74 -19.95 -3.39
N GLN A 8 -6.81 -19.45 -2.15
CA GLN A 8 -6.56 -18.04 -1.84
C GLN A 8 -5.10 -17.64 -2.13
N TYR A 9 -4.14 -18.52 -1.84
CA TYR A 9 -2.74 -18.28 -2.19
C TYR A 9 -2.56 -18.17 -3.71
N GLU A 10 -3.11 -19.13 -4.46
CA GLU A 10 -3.07 -19.17 -5.91
C GLU A 10 -3.70 -17.92 -6.54
N GLN A 11 -4.84 -17.48 -6.00
CA GLN A 11 -5.58 -16.33 -6.51
C GLN A 11 -4.90 -14.99 -6.18
N HIS A 12 -4.41 -14.80 -4.96
CA HIS A 12 -3.97 -13.48 -4.48
C HIS A 12 -2.45 -13.30 -4.46
N PHE A 13 -1.67 -14.38 -4.25
CA PHE A 13 -0.24 -14.29 -3.95
C PHE A 13 0.68 -14.94 -5.00
N ARG A 14 0.21 -15.94 -5.77
CA ARG A 14 1.08 -16.67 -6.71
C ARG A 14 1.69 -15.75 -7.76
N GLY A 15 3.01 -15.90 -7.95
CA GLY A 15 3.80 -15.12 -8.90
C GLY A 15 4.18 -13.74 -8.38
N PHE A 16 4.02 -13.48 -7.07
CA PHE A 16 4.38 -12.23 -6.43
C PHE A 16 5.10 -12.49 -5.09
N GLY A 17 6.17 -11.75 -4.84
CA GLY A 17 6.92 -11.74 -3.59
C GLY A 17 6.39 -10.68 -2.62
N LEU A 18 6.25 -11.05 -1.33
CA LEU A 18 5.85 -10.11 -0.28
C LEU A 18 6.93 -9.05 -0.06
N ARG A 19 6.55 -7.77 -0.19
CA ARG A 19 7.45 -6.63 -0.04
C ARG A 19 7.22 -5.84 1.24
N ASP A 20 5.96 -5.58 1.57
CA ASP A 20 5.59 -4.77 2.74
C ASP A 20 4.25 -5.24 3.32
N CYS A 21 3.98 -4.86 4.58
CA CYS A 21 2.74 -5.17 5.26
C CYS A 21 2.35 -4.06 6.24
N ALA A 22 1.12 -3.56 6.11
CA ALA A 22 0.54 -2.61 7.05
C ALA A 22 -0.61 -3.26 7.83
N VAL A 23 -0.56 -3.13 9.16
CA VAL A 23 -1.61 -3.63 10.05
C VAL A 23 -2.45 -2.45 10.51
N ARG A 24 -3.71 -2.39 10.04
CA ARG A 24 -4.63 -1.33 10.49
C ARG A 24 -5.26 -1.67 11.83
N SER A 25 -5.71 -2.91 11.99
CA SER A 25 -6.30 -3.43 13.22
C SER A 25 -6.06 -4.94 13.30
N ARG A 26 -6.55 -5.57 14.36
CA ARG A 26 -6.50 -7.03 14.52
C ARG A 26 -7.28 -7.80 13.45
N ASP A 27 -8.09 -7.10 12.66
CA ASP A 27 -9.03 -7.64 11.67
C ASP A 27 -8.73 -7.21 10.24
N ILE A 28 -7.76 -6.32 10.04
CA ILE A 28 -7.50 -5.69 8.75
C ILE A 28 -5.99 -5.59 8.52
N TYR A 29 -5.55 -6.23 7.44
CA TYR A 29 -4.15 -6.29 7.04
C TYR A 29 -4.05 -5.87 5.58
N TYR A 30 -2.97 -5.22 5.21
CA TYR A 30 -2.65 -4.85 3.84
C TYR A 30 -1.28 -5.41 3.50
N PHE A 31 -1.19 -6.21 2.45
CA PHE A 31 0.07 -6.76 1.96
C PHE A 31 0.41 -6.12 0.62
N VAL A 32 1.65 -5.66 0.47
CA VAL A 32 2.19 -5.20 -0.81
C VAL A 32 3.03 -6.33 -1.38
N LEU A 33 2.69 -6.80 -2.57
CA LEU A 33 3.39 -7.87 -3.27
C LEU A 33 3.92 -7.33 -4.60
N PHE A 34 5.16 -7.70 -4.95
CA PHE A 34 5.77 -7.34 -6.22
C PHE A 34 5.84 -8.56 -7.12
N GLN A 35 5.59 -8.37 -8.41
CA GLN A 35 5.68 -9.45 -9.39
C GLN A 35 7.05 -10.12 -9.33
N ASP A 36 7.04 -11.45 -9.25
CA ASP A 36 8.26 -12.25 -9.31
C ASP A 36 8.89 -12.11 -10.70
N TRP A 37 10.23 -12.05 -10.75
CA TRP A 37 10.97 -11.98 -12.00
C TRP A 37 11.98 -13.12 -12.10
N PRO A 38 12.11 -13.77 -13.26
CA PRO A 38 13.12 -14.82 -13.46
C PRO A 38 14.55 -14.32 -13.28
N ASP A 39 15.36 -15.07 -12.54
CA ASP A 39 16.79 -14.74 -12.29
C ASP A 39 17.67 -14.82 -13.55
N ASP A 40 17.21 -15.52 -14.60
CA ASP A 40 17.92 -15.71 -15.85
C ASP A 40 17.78 -14.53 -16.84
N LYS A 41 17.01 -13.50 -16.48
CA LYS A 41 16.76 -12.33 -17.32
C LYS A 41 17.19 -11.04 -16.61
N PRO A 42 17.61 -10.00 -17.36
CA PRO A 42 17.74 -8.67 -16.78
C PRO A 42 16.44 -8.24 -16.11
N ARG A 43 16.51 -7.82 -14.85
CA ARG A 43 15.35 -7.34 -14.12
C ARG A 43 14.93 -5.96 -14.65
N PRO A 44 13.65 -5.75 -15.01
CA PRO A 44 13.15 -4.43 -15.40
C PRO A 44 13.12 -3.49 -14.18
N PHE A 45 12.83 -2.21 -14.40
CA PHE A 45 12.61 -1.29 -13.29
C PHE A 45 11.35 -1.66 -12.52
N ASP A 46 11.31 -1.34 -11.22
CA ASP A 46 10.18 -1.73 -10.36
C ASP A 46 8.85 -1.12 -10.88
N GLU A 47 8.88 0.07 -11.49
CA GLU A 47 7.73 0.74 -12.10
C GLU A 47 7.13 -0.04 -13.29
N GLU A 48 7.93 -0.89 -13.95
CA GLU A 48 7.50 -1.74 -15.07
C GLU A 48 6.92 -3.07 -14.60
N LEU A 49 7.08 -3.41 -13.32
CA LEU A 49 6.52 -4.62 -12.71
C LEU A 49 5.14 -4.36 -12.14
N GLU A 50 4.29 -5.39 -12.15
CA GLU A 50 3.02 -5.34 -11.44
C GLU A 50 3.23 -5.37 -9.93
N THR A 51 2.51 -4.51 -9.22
CA THR A 51 2.39 -4.53 -7.77
C THR A 51 0.97 -4.94 -7.39
N ARG A 52 0.81 -5.90 -6.48
CA ARG A 52 -0.49 -6.24 -5.89
C ARG A 52 -0.60 -5.66 -4.50
N LEU A 53 -1.68 -4.91 -4.26
CA LEU A 53 -2.11 -4.57 -2.91
C LEU A 53 -3.22 -5.54 -2.50
N VAL A 54 -2.93 -6.39 -1.52
CA VAL A 54 -3.82 -7.46 -1.05
C VAL A 54 -4.35 -7.08 0.33
N PRO A 55 -5.55 -6.50 0.44
CA PRO A 55 -6.20 -6.34 1.72
C PRO A 55 -6.79 -7.67 2.20
N MET A 56 -6.72 -7.89 3.52
CA MET A 56 -7.36 -9.01 4.20
C MET A 56 -8.29 -8.49 5.30
N PHE A 57 -9.57 -8.84 5.21
CA PHE A 57 -10.63 -8.46 6.13
C PHE A 57 -11.16 -9.70 6.87
N ARG A 58 -10.76 -9.89 8.13
CA ARG A 58 -11.13 -11.11 8.90
C ARG A 58 -12.62 -11.29 9.12
N ALA A 59 -13.36 -10.18 9.19
CA ALA A 59 -14.79 -10.16 9.50
C ALA A 59 -15.69 -10.34 8.26
N LYS A 60 -15.13 -10.36 7.05
CA LYS A 60 -15.90 -10.59 5.81
C LYS A 60 -15.95 -12.06 5.46
N ASP A 61 -16.99 -12.47 4.74
CA ASP A 61 -17.07 -13.81 4.13
C ASP A 61 -15.97 -13.99 3.09
N GLU A 62 -15.89 -13.03 2.16
CA GLU A 62 -14.74 -12.88 1.25
C GLU A 62 -13.63 -12.09 1.96
N LYS A 63 -12.71 -12.84 2.58
CA LYS A 63 -11.65 -12.27 3.42
C LYS A 63 -10.54 -11.62 2.61
N TRP A 64 -10.32 -12.04 1.38
CA TRP A 64 -9.18 -11.64 0.56
C TRP A 64 -9.67 -10.97 -0.71
N SER A 65 -9.01 -9.88 -1.09
CA SER A 65 -9.15 -9.29 -2.43
C SER A 65 -7.77 -8.78 -2.88
N HIS A 66 -7.65 -8.29 -4.10
CA HIS A 66 -6.42 -7.61 -4.52
C HIS A 66 -6.71 -6.53 -5.56
N SER A 67 -5.91 -5.47 -5.53
CA SER A 67 -5.81 -4.48 -6.61
C SER A 67 -4.47 -4.67 -7.32
N VAL A 68 -4.47 -4.59 -8.65
CA VAL A 68 -3.24 -4.61 -9.46
C VAL A 68 -2.88 -3.16 -9.79
N LEU A 69 -1.65 -2.79 -9.45
CA LEU A 69 -1.07 -1.46 -9.61
C LEU A 69 0.13 -1.57 -10.55
N THR A 70 0.25 -0.62 -11.47
CA THR A 70 1.38 -0.51 -12.41
C THR A 70 1.96 0.90 -12.35
N GLY A 71 3.23 1.07 -12.70
CA GLY A 71 3.89 2.39 -12.65
C GLY A 71 4.32 2.86 -11.26
N PHE A 72 4.27 1.99 -10.25
CA PHE A 72 4.71 2.28 -8.89
C PHE A 72 6.05 1.60 -8.59
N GLY A 73 7.08 2.39 -8.29
CA GLY A 73 8.40 1.88 -7.93
C GLY A 73 8.62 1.86 -6.41
N GLY A 74 8.82 0.67 -5.82
CA GLY A 74 9.13 0.56 -4.39
C GLY A 74 7.97 1.00 -3.46
N LEU A 75 6.73 0.67 -3.82
CA LEU A 75 5.53 0.96 -3.04
C LEU A 75 5.62 0.46 -1.59
N MET A 76 5.32 1.35 -0.64
CA MET A 76 5.22 1.06 0.79
C MET A 76 3.79 1.34 1.25
N ALA A 77 3.27 0.53 2.18
CA ALA A 77 1.92 0.67 2.71
C ALA A 77 1.91 1.21 4.14
N CYS A 78 0.94 2.06 4.41
CA CYS A 78 0.58 2.56 5.72
C CYS A 78 -0.93 2.40 5.92
N ALA A 79 -1.37 2.40 7.17
CA ALA A 79 -2.78 2.33 7.51
C ALA A 79 -3.19 3.55 8.32
N ALA A 80 -4.18 4.29 7.83
CA ALA A 80 -4.79 5.39 8.53
C ALA A 80 -6.05 4.93 9.29
N ARG A 81 -6.26 5.51 10.47
CA ARG A 81 -7.47 5.31 11.29
C ARG A 81 -8.34 6.57 11.38
N HIS A 82 -7.71 7.74 11.31
CA HIS A 82 -8.34 9.05 11.40
C HIS A 82 -7.77 9.97 10.29
N PRO A 83 -8.57 10.84 9.66
CA PRO A 83 -10.03 10.96 9.81
C PRO A 83 -10.80 9.81 9.14
N MET A 84 -10.15 9.06 8.25
CA MET A 84 -10.75 7.96 7.51
C MET A 84 -9.95 6.66 7.66
N SER A 85 -10.65 5.53 7.57
CA SER A 85 -10.07 4.20 7.73
C SER A 85 -9.66 3.61 6.38
N GLN A 86 -8.41 3.86 5.99
CA GLN A 86 -7.89 3.52 4.67
C GLN A 86 -6.46 3.00 4.74
N CYS A 87 -6.06 2.26 3.70
CA CYS A 87 -4.66 2.04 3.38
C CYS A 87 -4.19 3.21 2.53
N VAL A 88 -3.05 3.79 2.89
CA VAL A 88 -2.35 4.80 2.10
C VAL A 88 -1.04 4.18 1.69
N THR A 89 -0.75 4.17 0.40
CA THR A 89 0.49 3.65 -0.15
C THR A 89 1.25 4.76 -0.86
N VAL A 90 2.58 4.72 -0.76
CA VAL A 90 3.47 5.73 -1.34
C VAL A 90 4.64 5.03 -2.01
N ASP A 91 4.95 5.42 -3.24
CA ASP A 91 6.12 4.92 -3.96
C ASP A 91 7.37 5.80 -3.73
N LEU A 92 8.50 5.39 -4.29
CA LEU A 92 9.76 6.14 -4.20
C LEU A 92 9.72 7.49 -4.93
N SER A 93 8.81 7.64 -5.89
CA SER A 93 8.65 8.87 -6.69
C SER A 93 7.71 9.89 -6.03
N GLY A 94 6.96 9.50 -5.00
CA GLY A 94 5.97 10.31 -4.29
C GLY A 94 4.54 10.21 -4.87
N GLN A 95 4.26 9.23 -5.72
CA GLN A 95 2.89 8.87 -6.10
C GLN A 95 2.19 8.20 -4.93
N VAL A 96 0.90 8.50 -4.77
CA VAL A 96 0.09 8.01 -3.65
C VAL A 96 -1.09 7.22 -4.20
N TYR A 97 -1.34 6.05 -3.64
CA TYR A 97 -2.54 5.28 -3.92
C TYR A 97 -3.26 4.93 -2.61
N VAL A 98 -4.57 5.13 -2.59
CA VAL A 98 -5.41 5.00 -1.39
C VAL A 98 -6.54 4.02 -1.66
N ILE A 99 -6.76 3.09 -0.73
CA ILE A 99 -7.89 2.15 -0.77
C ILE A 99 -8.56 1.99 0.61
N GLY A 100 -9.89 1.94 0.64
CA GLY A 100 -10.69 1.78 1.85
C GLY A 100 -11.64 2.94 2.08
N SER A 101 -12.54 2.83 3.07
CA SER A 101 -13.57 3.85 3.35
C SER A 101 -14.45 4.25 2.15
N GLY A 102 -14.56 3.40 1.12
CA GLY A 102 -15.30 3.68 -0.12
C GLY A 102 -14.46 4.40 -1.19
N VAL A 103 -13.17 4.61 -0.94
CA VAL A 103 -12.21 5.22 -1.84
C VAL A 103 -11.30 4.14 -2.44
N ASP A 104 -11.00 4.27 -3.73
CA ASP A 104 -10.03 3.49 -4.49
C ASP A 104 -9.50 4.42 -5.60
N GLU A 105 -8.44 5.16 -5.30
CA GLU A 105 -7.96 6.22 -6.19
C GLU A 105 -6.44 6.38 -6.15
N ILE A 106 -5.90 6.79 -7.30
CA ILE A 106 -4.50 7.20 -7.45
C ILE A 106 -4.48 8.72 -7.37
N GLU A 107 -3.77 9.26 -6.39
CA GLU A 107 -3.49 10.69 -6.32
C GLU A 107 -2.21 11.00 -7.09
N GLN A 108 -2.24 12.08 -7.87
CA GLN A 108 -1.04 12.55 -8.55
C GLN A 108 0.01 13.00 -7.54
N LYS A 109 1.27 12.75 -7.87
CA LYS A 109 2.43 13.22 -7.12
C LYS A 109 2.27 14.69 -6.74
N ILE A 110 2.37 14.97 -5.45
CA ILE A 110 2.40 16.35 -4.96
C ILE A 110 3.65 17.04 -5.53
N PRO A 111 3.53 18.20 -6.20
CA PRO A 111 4.67 18.88 -6.79
C PRO A 111 5.75 19.16 -5.74
N GLY A 112 6.95 18.64 -5.97
CA GLY A 112 8.12 18.95 -5.15
C GLY A 112 8.66 20.35 -5.48
N GLY A 113 8.99 21.13 -4.44
CA GLY A 113 9.64 22.44 -4.58
C GLY A 113 9.27 23.42 -3.47
N LEU A 114 10.16 24.38 -3.19
CA LEU A 114 9.90 25.51 -2.29
C LEU A 114 8.58 26.19 -2.70
N GLY A 115 7.59 26.17 -1.80
CA GLY A 115 6.28 26.81 -2.01
C GLY A 115 5.31 26.06 -2.93
N LYS A 116 5.63 24.83 -3.37
CA LYS A 116 4.75 24.01 -4.23
C LYS A 116 4.26 22.71 -3.59
N GLY A 117 4.80 22.35 -2.42
CA GLY A 117 4.32 21.23 -1.60
C GLY A 117 3.04 21.57 -0.82
N PRO A 118 2.51 20.64 -0.02
CA PRO A 118 1.30 20.87 0.77
C PRO A 118 1.51 22.03 1.74
N SER A 119 0.58 23.00 1.73
CA SER A 119 0.63 24.16 2.63
C SER A 119 0.35 23.81 4.10
N ARG A 120 -0.22 22.62 4.35
CA ARG A 120 -0.57 22.08 5.67
C ARG A 120 -0.33 20.56 5.68
N GLY A 121 0.40 20.08 6.69
CA GLY A 121 0.82 18.68 6.83
C GLY A 121 2.18 18.40 6.18
N ALA A 122 3.03 17.65 6.89
CA ALA A 122 4.32 17.19 6.40
C ALA A 122 4.35 15.65 6.38
N VAL A 123 4.72 15.06 5.26
CA VAL A 123 5.15 13.66 5.21
C VAL A 123 6.65 13.66 5.49
N THR A 124 7.03 13.58 6.77
CA THR A 124 8.43 13.44 7.17
C THR A 124 8.84 11.98 7.06
N ARG A 125 9.88 11.70 6.26
CA ARG A 125 10.57 10.41 6.26
C ARG A 125 11.28 10.24 7.61
N GLY A 126 10.65 9.53 8.55
CA GLY A 126 11.27 9.11 9.80
C GLY A 126 12.07 7.82 9.64
N PRO A 127 13.10 7.56 10.48
CA PRO A 127 13.73 6.25 10.54
C PRO A 127 12.68 5.20 10.93
N ILE A 128 12.70 4.06 10.23
CA ILE A 128 11.74 2.95 10.29
C ILE A 128 11.46 2.55 11.74
N ARG A 129 10.42 3.12 12.34
CA ARG A 129 9.70 2.71 13.55
C ARG A 129 8.54 3.68 13.67
N ASP A 130 7.35 3.19 13.39
CA ASP A 130 6.06 3.88 13.56
C ASP A 130 5.77 5.01 12.56
N PHE A 131 5.24 4.63 11.39
CA PHE A 131 4.43 5.56 10.58
C PHE A 131 3.12 5.82 11.33
N VAL A 132 3.07 6.93 12.07
CA VAL A 132 1.82 7.48 12.61
C VAL A 132 1.47 8.71 11.79
N CYS A 133 0.42 8.63 10.98
CA CYS A 133 -0.23 9.82 10.43
C CYS A 133 -0.99 10.52 11.55
N GLU A 134 -0.36 11.47 12.23
CA GLU A 134 -1.05 12.37 13.16
C GLU A 134 -1.65 13.55 12.39
N ALA A 135 -2.96 13.50 12.15
CA ALA A 135 -3.72 14.68 11.74
C ALA A 135 -4.12 15.44 13.01
N TYR A 136 -3.43 16.54 13.31
CA TYR A 136 -3.82 17.46 14.38
C TYR A 136 -5.00 18.32 13.91
N HIS A 137 -6.13 18.23 14.62
CA HIS A 137 -7.20 19.24 14.60
C HIS A 137 -6.92 20.21 15.75
N GLU A 138 -6.66 21.48 15.45
CA GLU A 138 -6.83 22.56 16.41
C GLU A 138 -8.27 23.08 16.28
N GLU A 139 -8.98 23.14 17.42
CA GLU A 139 -10.29 23.78 17.58
C GLU A 139 -10.22 25.31 17.45
#